data_AF-A0A2N2G2E8-F1
#
_entry.id   AF-A0A2N2G2E8-F1
#
_cell.length_a   1.000
_cell.length_b   1.000
_cell.length_c   1.000
_cell.angle_alpha   90.00
_cell.angle_beta   90.00
_cell.angle_gamma   90.00
#
_symmetry.space_group_name_H-M   'P 1'
#
loop_
_entity.id
_entity.type
_entity.pdbx_description
1 polymer ?
#
loop_
_entity_poly.entity_id
_entity_poly.type
_entity_poly.pdbx_seq_one_letter_code
_entity_poly.pdbx_strand_id
1 'polypeptide(L)'
;MFEMLLNKAKATEENFFKELLNQNMNLEKLNKIYKELKLDLNSLYFQDEFILHYCCKKDLFQAVLWLISNGINIEFENSQKETAIFYAIHAKSSAILQTLIDNKITFYKEKEKLENGYLLRNQELVKSDVEMVYNYILKQQI
;
A
#
# COMPACT_ATOMS: atom_id res chain seq x y z
N MET A 1 -23.00 -12.52 -23.32
CA MET A 1 -22.33 -11.20 -23.44
C MET A 1 -21.80 -10.71 -22.09
N PHE A 2 -22.61 -10.71 -21.02
CA PHE A 2 -22.16 -10.37 -19.65
C PHE A 2 -21.05 -11.28 -19.09
N GLU A 3 -21.18 -12.60 -19.23
CA GLU A 3 -20.12 -13.53 -18.78
C GLU A 3 -18.80 -13.34 -19.53
N MET A 4 -18.86 -12.91 -20.80
CA MET A 4 -17.68 -12.63 -21.61
C MET A 4 -16.96 -11.36 -21.14
N LEU A 5 -17.72 -10.36 -20.67
CA LEU A 5 -17.17 -9.14 -20.06
C LEU A 5 -16.58 -9.44 -18.67
N LEU A 6 -17.23 -10.28 -17.86
CA LEU A 6 -16.72 -10.72 -16.56
C LEU A 6 -15.47 -11.59 -16.69
N ASN A 7 -15.43 -12.51 -17.66
CA ASN A 7 -14.24 -13.32 -17.94
C ASN A 7 -13.09 -12.50 -18.49
N LYS A 8 -13.39 -11.48 -19.31
CA LYS A 8 -12.37 -10.53 -19.77
C LYS A 8 -11.78 -9.74 -18.60
N ALA A 9 -12.63 -9.20 -17.72
CA ALA A 9 -12.21 -8.46 -16.53
C ALA A 9 -11.32 -9.30 -15.60
N LYS A 10 -11.72 -10.53 -15.27
CA LYS A 10 -10.92 -11.48 -14.45
C LYS A 10 -9.57 -11.81 -15.07
N ALA A 11 -9.53 -12.14 -16.36
CA ALA A 11 -8.28 -12.42 -17.07
C ALA A 11 -7.37 -11.19 -17.14
N THR A 12 -7.93 -9.98 -17.12
CA THR A 12 -7.16 -8.73 -17.15
C THR A 12 -6.64 -8.27 -15.79
N GLU A 13 -7.35 -8.53 -14.68
CA GLU A 13 -6.80 -8.35 -13.32
C GLU A 13 -5.61 -9.28 -13.07
N GLU A 14 -5.69 -10.53 -13.54
CA GLU A 14 -4.56 -11.46 -13.48
C GLU A 14 -3.33 -10.91 -14.23
N ASN A 15 -3.54 -10.31 -15.41
CA ASN A 15 -2.46 -9.67 -16.16
C ASN A 15 -1.89 -8.43 -15.45
N PHE A 16 -2.73 -7.66 -14.77
CA PHE A 16 -2.28 -6.56 -13.93
C PHE A 16 -1.38 -7.07 -12.80
N PHE A 17 -1.83 -8.07 -12.04
CA PHE A 17 -1.03 -8.66 -10.97
C PHE A 17 0.28 -9.27 -11.47
N LYS A 18 0.25 -9.99 -12.61
CA LYS A 18 1.47 -10.54 -13.23
C LYS A 18 2.50 -9.46 -13.53
N GLU A 19 2.07 -8.29 -13.99
CA GLU A 19 2.97 -7.19 -14.32
C GLU A 19 3.43 -6.42 -13.07
N LEU A 20 2.50 -6.10 -12.16
CA LEU A 20 2.78 -5.38 -10.92
C LEU A 20 3.74 -6.17 -10.00
N LEU A 21 3.58 -7.49 -9.92
CA LEU A 21 4.35 -8.35 -9.02
C LEU A 21 5.62 -8.91 -9.70
N ASN A 22 5.93 -8.48 -10.93
CA ASN A 22 7.13 -8.88 -11.65
C ASN A 22 8.37 -8.16 -11.08
N GLN A 23 9.47 -8.89 -10.93
CA GLN A 23 10.78 -8.32 -10.55
C GLN A 23 11.23 -7.24 -11.56
N ASN A 24 10.99 -7.49 -12.86
CA ASN A 24 11.30 -6.57 -13.94
C ASN A 24 10.02 -5.91 -14.45
N MET A 25 9.40 -5.11 -13.59
CA MET A 25 8.14 -4.41 -13.88
C MET A 25 8.24 -3.54 -15.14
N ASN A 26 7.39 -3.81 -16.14
CA ASN A 26 7.22 -2.94 -17.29
C ASN A 26 6.17 -1.86 -16.97
N LEU A 27 6.65 -0.67 -16.58
CA LEU A 27 5.80 0.46 -16.20
C LEU A 27 4.86 0.91 -17.32
N GLU A 28 5.29 0.89 -18.58
CA GLU A 28 4.44 1.30 -19.70
C GLU A 28 3.25 0.37 -19.85
N LYS A 29 3.50 -0.95 -19.80
CA LYS A 29 2.47 -1.98 -19.87
C LYS A 29 1.56 -1.92 -18.65
N LEU A 30 2.11 -1.79 -17.45
CA LEU A 30 1.34 -1.69 -16.21
C LEU A 30 0.41 -0.46 -16.22
N ASN A 31 0.95 0.71 -16.58
CA ASN A 31 0.18 1.95 -16.69
C ASN A 31 -0.90 1.87 -17.76
N LYS A 32 -0.64 1.19 -18.88
CA LYS A 32 -1.64 0.94 -19.92
C LYS A 32 -2.80 0.10 -19.38
N ILE A 33 -2.49 -1.03 -18.73
CA ILE A 33 -3.50 -1.91 -18.12
C ILE A 33 -4.33 -1.13 -17.09
N TYR A 34 -3.67 -0.39 -16.20
CA TYR A 34 -4.34 0.39 -15.17
C TYR A 34 -5.34 1.42 -15.73
N LYS A 35 -4.92 2.19 -16.74
CA LYS A 35 -5.77 3.21 -17.38
C LYS A 35 -6.95 2.63 -18.14
N GLU A 36 -6.76 1.51 -18.84
CA GLU A 36 -7.81 0.86 -19.62
C GLU A 36 -8.91 0.27 -18.73
N LEU A 37 -8.52 -0.30 -17.59
CA LEU A 37 -9.42 -1.02 -16.70
C LEU A 37 -10.09 -0.15 -15.64
N LYS A 38 -9.54 1.05 -15.36
CA LYS A 38 -10.02 1.93 -14.28
C LYS A 38 -10.13 1.18 -12.94
N LEU A 39 -9.09 0.41 -12.60
CA LEU A 39 -9.06 -0.41 -11.39
C LEU A 39 -9.13 0.49 -10.15
N ASP A 40 -9.91 0.08 -9.15
CA ASP A 40 -9.79 0.62 -7.79
C ASP A 40 -8.67 -0.13 -7.06
N LEU A 41 -7.57 0.57 -6.79
CA LEU A 41 -6.41 -0.02 -6.13
C LEU A 41 -6.73 -0.55 -4.72
N ASN A 42 -7.71 0.04 -4.03
CA ASN A 42 -8.07 -0.33 -2.67
C ASN A 42 -8.91 -1.62 -2.61
N SER A 43 -9.53 -2.02 -3.72
CA SER A 43 -10.28 -3.28 -3.82
C SER A 43 -9.44 -4.45 -4.33
N LEU A 44 -8.18 -4.20 -4.73
CA LEU A 44 -7.32 -5.24 -5.29
C LEU A 44 -6.88 -6.23 -4.20
N TYR A 45 -7.19 -7.50 -4.43
CA TYR A 45 -6.94 -8.60 -3.50
C TYR A 45 -6.16 -9.71 -4.21
N PHE A 46 -5.02 -10.12 -3.64
CA PHE A 46 -4.12 -11.13 -4.20
C PHE A 46 -3.66 -12.09 -3.10
N GLN A 47 -3.79 -13.40 -3.34
CA GLN A 47 -3.45 -14.45 -2.35
C GLN A 47 -4.02 -14.19 -0.96
N ASP A 48 -5.31 -13.86 -0.93
CA ASP A 48 -6.06 -13.56 0.29
C ASP A 48 -5.56 -12.35 1.10
N GLU A 49 -4.87 -11.40 0.46
CA GLU A 49 -4.39 -10.16 1.07
C GLU A 49 -4.68 -8.94 0.16
N PHE A 50 -4.89 -7.77 0.75
CA PHE A 50 -4.90 -6.52 -0.03
C PHE A 50 -3.54 -6.31 -0.71
N ILE A 51 -3.56 -5.77 -1.92
CA ILE A 51 -2.37 -5.74 -2.77
C ILE A 51 -1.18 -5.00 -2.13
N LEU A 52 -1.44 -3.94 -1.38
CA LEU A 52 -0.38 -3.19 -0.69
C LEU A 52 0.24 -4.00 0.45
N HIS A 53 -0.59 -4.68 1.26
CA HIS A 53 -0.13 -5.58 2.33
C HIS A 53 0.74 -6.69 1.77
N TYR A 54 0.29 -7.33 0.68
CA TYR A 54 1.06 -8.37 -0.01
C TYR A 54 2.42 -7.86 -0.49
N CYS A 55 2.45 -6.70 -1.17
CA CYS A 55 3.70 -6.11 -1.67
C CYS A 55 4.68 -5.79 -0.54
N CYS A 56 4.18 -5.27 0.60
CA CYS A 56 5.00 -5.00 1.78
C CYS A 56 5.55 -6.30 2.40
N LYS A 57 4.70 -7.33 2.54
CA LYS A 57 5.07 -8.65 3.06
C LYS A 57 6.17 -9.34 2.25
N LYS A 58 6.14 -9.14 0.93
CA LYS A 58 7.06 -9.77 -0.03
C LYS A 58 8.26 -8.90 -0.39
N ASP A 59 8.42 -7.74 0.26
CA ASP A 59 9.48 -6.78 -0.01
C ASP A 59 9.55 -6.31 -1.49
N LEU A 60 8.38 -6.11 -2.11
CA LEU A 60 8.25 -5.69 -3.51
C LEU A 60 8.31 -4.17 -3.62
N PHE A 61 9.48 -3.59 -3.35
CA PHE A 61 9.66 -2.13 -3.24
C PHE A 61 9.14 -1.34 -4.45
N GLN A 62 9.41 -1.79 -5.67
CA GLN A 62 8.95 -1.10 -6.89
C GLN A 62 7.41 -1.12 -7.02
N ALA A 63 6.77 -2.22 -6.63
CA ALA A 63 5.31 -2.32 -6.61
C ALA A 63 4.71 -1.39 -5.57
N VAL A 64 5.32 -1.31 -4.37
CA VAL A 64 4.89 -0.36 -3.33
C VAL A 64 4.98 1.08 -3.83
N LEU A 65 6.11 1.48 -4.41
CA LEU A 65 6.28 2.84 -4.97
C LEU A 65 5.23 3.14 -6.05
N TRP A 66 5.01 2.19 -6.96
CA TRP A 66 4.02 2.36 -8.01
C TRP A 66 2.61 2.53 -7.42
N LEU A 67 2.19 1.68 -6.49
CA LEU A 67 0.85 1.76 -5.87
C LEU A 67 0.64 3.09 -5.13
N ILE A 68 1.62 3.53 -4.35
CA ILE A 68 1.58 4.81 -3.62
C ILE A 68 1.49 5.99 -4.59
N SER A 69 2.33 6.02 -5.62
CA SER A 69 2.30 7.09 -6.63
C SER A 69 0.98 7.15 -7.41
N ASN A 70 0.20 6.06 -7.44
CA ASN A 70 -1.12 5.99 -8.06
C ASN A 70 -2.28 6.15 -7.06
N GLY A 71 -2.00 6.58 -5.82
CA GLY A 71 -3.01 7.03 -4.86
C GLY A 71 -3.70 5.91 -4.09
N ILE A 72 -3.06 4.75 -3.93
CA ILE A 72 -3.59 3.72 -3.02
C ILE A 72 -3.69 4.27 -1.58
N ASN A 73 -4.72 3.87 -0.83
CA ASN A 73 -4.84 4.21 0.58
C ASN A 73 -3.85 3.38 1.42
N ILE A 74 -2.81 4.01 1.93
CA ILE A 74 -1.78 3.36 2.76
C ILE A 74 -2.25 3.01 4.18
N GLU A 75 -3.37 3.60 4.63
CA GLU A 75 -4.00 3.36 5.92
C GLU A 75 -5.13 2.32 5.84
N PHE A 76 -5.26 1.63 4.69
CA PHE A 76 -6.31 0.62 4.55
C PHE A 76 -6.05 -0.56 5.50
N GLU A 77 -7.05 -0.88 6.32
CA GLU A 77 -6.96 -1.94 7.32
C GLU A 77 -7.53 -3.25 6.78
N ASN A 78 -6.89 -4.37 7.13
CA ASN A 78 -7.46 -5.70 6.92
C ASN A 78 -8.48 -6.05 8.04
N SER A 79 -9.04 -7.27 8.00
CA SER A 79 -9.98 -7.76 9.02
C SER A 79 -9.38 -7.86 10.44
N GLN A 80 -8.06 -7.83 10.56
CA GLN A 80 -7.31 -7.84 11.82
C GLN A 80 -6.93 -6.43 12.29
N LYS A 81 -7.38 -5.38 11.58
CA LYS A 81 -7.00 -3.97 11.81
C LYS A 81 -5.52 -3.68 11.55
N GLU A 82 -4.89 -4.45 10.68
CA GLU A 82 -3.49 -4.25 10.29
C GLU A 82 -3.42 -3.45 8.99
N THR A 83 -2.60 -2.40 9.00
CA THR A 83 -2.25 -1.63 7.80
C THR A 83 -1.02 -2.25 7.11
N ALA A 84 -0.68 -1.78 5.91
CA ALA A 84 0.47 -2.29 5.16
C ALA A 84 1.82 -2.12 5.90
N ILE A 85 1.92 -1.14 6.82
CA ILE A 85 3.14 -0.90 7.61
C ILE A 85 3.48 -2.09 8.52
N PHE A 86 2.46 -2.79 9.03
CA PHE A 86 2.61 -4.00 9.83
C PHE A 86 3.45 -5.04 9.07
N TYR A 87 3.07 -5.28 7.82
CA TYR A 87 3.72 -6.27 6.97
C TYR A 87 5.14 -5.86 6.57
N ALA A 88 5.41 -4.57 6.36
CA ALA A 88 6.75 -4.05 6.10
C ALA A 88 7.71 -4.28 7.29
N ILE A 89 7.23 -4.08 8.52
CA ILE A 89 7.99 -4.34 9.76
C ILE A 89 8.33 -5.83 9.86
N HIS A 90 7.34 -6.71 9.66
CA HIS A 90 7.53 -8.16 9.71
C HIS A 90 8.49 -8.67 8.62
N ALA A 91 8.45 -8.07 7.43
CA ALA A 91 9.38 -8.36 6.34
C ALA A 91 10.79 -7.78 6.58
N LYS A 92 10.98 -6.94 7.61
CA LYS A 92 12.22 -6.20 7.90
C LYS A 92 12.69 -5.32 6.73
N SER A 93 11.75 -4.84 5.92
CA SER A 93 12.07 -3.95 4.80
C SER A 93 12.15 -2.51 5.26
N SER A 94 13.35 -2.05 5.62
CA SER A 94 13.58 -0.66 6.04
C SER A 94 13.20 0.34 4.93
N ALA A 95 13.43 -0.01 3.67
CA ALA A 95 13.13 0.85 2.53
C ALA A 95 11.62 1.06 2.36
N ILE A 96 10.82 -0.02 2.37
CA ILE A 96 9.37 0.07 2.29
C ILE A 96 8.80 0.78 3.52
N LEU A 97 9.31 0.44 4.71
CA LEU A 97 8.88 1.07 5.95
C LEU A 97 9.08 2.58 5.91
N GLN A 98 10.26 3.04 5.49
CA GLN A 98 10.56 4.46 5.37
C GLN A 98 9.63 5.14 4.35
N THR A 99 9.43 4.53 3.18
CA THR A 99 8.50 5.04 2.15
C THR A 99 7.09 5.22 2.71
N LEU A 100 6.55 4.25 3.46
CA LEU A 100 5.22 4.34 4.04
C LEU A 100 5.14 5.46 5.09
N ILE A 101 6.14 5.58 5.97
CA ILE A 101 6.20 6.63 7.00
C ILE A 101 6.23 8.02 6.36
N ASP A 102 7.07 8.22 5.34
CA ASP A 102 7.22 9.51 4.66
C ASP A 102 5.91 9.93 3.97
N ASN A 103 5.19 8.98 3.36
CA ASN A 103 3.91 9.24 2.72
C ASN A 103 2.78 9.49 3.74
N LYS A 104 2.77 8.78 4.88
CA LYS A 104 1.84 9.08 6.00
C LYS A 104 2.04 10.52 6.48
N ILE A 105 3.28 10.92 6.78
CA ILE A 105 3.59 12.28 7.26
C ILE A 105 3.15 13.35 6.23
N THR A 106 3.37 13.09 4.95
CA THR A 106 2.97 14.02 3.88
C THR A 106 1.45 14.16 3.81
N PHE A 107 0.72 13.05 3.85
CA PHE A 107 -0.74 13.04 3.90
C PHE A 107 -1.30 13.85 5.07
N TYR A 108 -0.74 13.68 6.28
CA TYR A 108 -1.19 14.44 7.45
C TYR A 108 -0.83 15.94 7.38
N LYS A 109 0.33 16.31 6.83
CA LYS A 109 0.70 17.72 6.59
C LYS A 109 -0.25 18.41 5.61
N GLU A 110 -0.67 17.69 4.57
CA GLU A 110 -1.67 18.21 3.61
C GLU A 110 -3.03 18.39 4.28
N LYS A 111 -3.46 17.43 5.09
CA LYS A 111 -4.71 17.54 5.87
C LYS A 111 -4.68 18.70 6.87
N GLU A 112 -3.58 18.89 7.59
CA GLU A 112 -3.40 19.99 8.56
C GLU A 112 -3.52 21.38 7.88
N LYS A 113 -2.95 21.53 6.68
CA LYS A 113 -3.09 22.77 5.88
C LYS A 113 -4.53 23.04 5.49
N LEU A 114 -5.31 21.99 5.20
CA LEU A 114 -6.72 22.11 4.83
C LEU A 114 -7.62 22.45 6.03
N GLU A 115 -7.26 21.99 7.24
CA GLU A 115 -8.09 22.10 8.45
C GLU A 115 -7.71 23.28 9.39
N ASN A 116 -6.88 24.24 8.95
CA ASN A 116 -6.44 25.39 9.76
C ASN A 116 -5.77 24.99 11.10
N GLY A 117 -4.84 24.03 11.08
CA GLY A 117 -3.81 23.89 12.14
C GLY A 117 -4.28 23.53 13.55
N TYR A 118 -5.54 23.15 13.77
CA TYR A 118 -6.01 22.64 15.06
C TYR A 118 -6.34 21.15 14.92
N LEU A 119 -5.72 20.35 15.79
CA LEU A 119 -5.75 18.87 15.84
C LEU A 119 -4.91 18.24 14.72
N LEU A 120 -3.70 17.76 15.00
CA LEU A 120 -3.52 16.31 15.25
C LEU A 120 -2.18 15.98 15.93
N ARG A 121 -1.53 16.95 16.59
CA ARG A 121 -0.21 16.67 17.19
C ARG A 121 -0.24 15.66 18.35
N ASN A 122 -1.40 15.41 18.96
CA ASN A 122 -1.54 14.45 20.05
C ASN A 122 -2.98 13.91 20.09
N GLN A 123 -3.22 12.64 19.72
CA GLN A 123 -3.78 11.61 20.64
C GLN A 123 -4.30 10.31 20.01
N GLU A 124 -4.61 10.18 18.70
CA GLU A 124 -5.37 8.99 18.26
C GLU A 124 -4.79 8.13 17.12
N LEU A 125 -3.87 8.63 16.28
CA LEU A 125 -3.39 7.89 15.10
C LEU A 125 -2.19 6.95 15.36
N VAL A 126 -1.75 6.84 16.61
CA VAL A 126 -0.36 6.44 16.95
C VAL A 126 -0.29 5.23 17.89
N LYS A 127 -1.36 4.84 18.57
CA LYS A 127 -1.22 3.79 19.61
C LYS A 127 -0.91 2.39 19.08
N SER A 128 -1.37 2.02 17.87
CA SER A 128 -1.06 0.69 17.30
C SER A 128 0.22 0.72 16.46
N ASP A 129 0.22 1.52 15.39
CA ASP A 129 1.31 1.52 14.42
C ASP A 129 2.60 2.15 14.96
N VAL A 130 2.52 3.22 15.77
CA VAL A 130 3.73 3.85 16.31
C VAL A 130 4.29 3.08 17.49
N GLU A 131 3.46 2.46 18.34
CA GLU A 131 3.98 1.55 19.36
C GLU A 131 4.71 0.36 18.72
N MET A 132 4.23 -0.10 17.56
CA MET A 132 4.89 -1.15 16.78
C MET A 132 6.18 -0.69 16.10
N VAL A 133 6.19 0.47 15.45
CA VAL A 133 7.41 1.08 14.87
C VAL A 133 8.43 1.38 15.96
N TYR A 134 7.99 1.88 17.11
CA TYR A 134 8.84 2.14 18.28
C TYR A 134 9.47 0.85 18.82
N ASN A 135 8.68 -0.22 18.95
CA ASN A 135 9.17 -1.55 19.35
C ASN A 135 10.16 -2.16 18.33
N TYR A 136 9.96 -1.91 17.03
CA TYR A 136 10.89 -2.34 15.98
C TYR A 136 12.22 -1.59 16.04
N ILE A 137 12.19 -0.27 16.22
CA ILE A 137 13.39 0.56 16.36
C ILE A 137 14.19 0.13 17.60
N LEU A 138 13.52 -0.11 18.74
CA LEU A 138 14.18 -0.58 19.97
C LEU A 138 14.88 -1.93 19.82
N LYS A 139 14.31 -2.87 19.05
CA LYS A 139 14.90 -4.21 18.83
C LYS A 139 16.13 -4.21 17.91
N GLN A 140 16.38 -3.15 17.15
CA GLN A 140 17.58 -3.03 16.32
C GLN A 140 18.77 -2.37 17.04
N GLN A 141 18.57 -1.87 18.27
CA GLN A 141 19.60 -1.19 19.07
C GLN A 141 20.26 -2.10 20.13
N ILE A 142 20.03 -3.42 20.06
CA ILE A 142 20.57 -4.46 20.97
C ILE A 142 21.30 -5.49 20.12
#